data_AF-A0A7S2IL40-F1
#
_entry.id   AF-A0A7S2IL40-F1
#
_cell.length_a   1.000
_cell.length_b   1.000
_cell.length_c   1.000
_cell.angle_alpha   90.00
_cell.angle_beta   90.00
_cell.angle_gamma   90.00
#
_symmetry.space_group_name_H-M   'P 1'
#
loop_
_entity.id
_entity.type
_entity.pdbx_description
1 polymer ?
#
loop_
_entity_poly.entity_id
_entity_poly.type
_entity_poly.pdbx_seq_one_letter_code
_entity_poly.pdbx_strand_id
1 'polypeptide(L)'
;LAELQLTTEASYAALMQAQVEHGDVQGATESLDIMLVDSRVVRPRLRTCGPLIRRLLDSDQTELSVRLWDRLERRGIEFSAREYSRRLLMHGRAGERRALRACLAS
;
A
#
# COMPACT_ATOMS: atom_id res chain seq x y z
N LEU A 1 3.18 28.05 -11.14
CA LEU A 1 3.55 27.16 -10.01
C LEU A 1 3.56 25.76 -10.58
N ALA A 2 4.77 25.25 -10.83
CA ALA A 2 4.96 23.98 -11.52
C ALA A 2 4.24 22.88 -10.73
N GLU A 3 3.25 22.26 -11.35
CA GLU A 3 2.81 20.92 -10.98
C GLU A 3 4.08 20.09 -10.88
N LEU A 4 4.44 19.67 -9.66
CA LEU A 4 5.45 18.66 -9.45
C LEU A 4 4.94 17.44 -10.23
N GLN A 5 5.39 17.27 -11.48
CA GLN A 5 5.17 16.07 -12.24
C GLN A 5 5.94 14.97 -11.53
N LEU A 6 5.30 14.38 -10.53
CA LEU A 6 5.75 13.17 -9.86
C LEU A 6 5.78 12.10 -10.95
N THR A 7 6.95 11.91 -11.54
CA THR A 7 7.17 10.93 -12.62
C THR A 7 7.98 9.75 -12.11
N THR A 8 8.61 9.91 -10.94
CA THR A 8 9.43 8.87 -10.33
C THR A 8 8.70 8.20 -9.17
N GLU A 9 8.98 6.91 -8.98
CA GLU A 9 8.47 6.15 -7.84
C GLU A 9 8.92 6.75 -6.50
N ALA A 10 10.15 7.29 -6.42
CA ALA A 10 10.67 7.87 -5.19
C ALA A 10 9.93 9.15 -4.79
N SER A 11 9.54 9.98 -5.76
CA SER A 11 8.77 11.19 -5.51
C SER A 11 7.37 10.86 -4.98
N TYR A 12 6.71 9.84 -5.55
CA TYR A 12 5.45 9.33 -5.02
C TYR A 12 5.60 8.71 -3.63
N ALA A 13 6.67 7.95 -3.37
CA ALA A 13 6.94 7.38 -2.05
C ALA A 13 7.07 8.48 -0.99
N ALA A 14 7.82 9.55 -1.30
CA ALA A 14 8.00 10.68 -0.40
C ALA A 14 6.69 11.44 -0.16
N LEU A 15 5.89 11.68 -1.22
CA LEU A 15 4.59 12.32 -1.08
C LEU A 15 3.65 11.48 -0.20
N MET A 16 3.49 10.19 -0.51
CA MET A 16 2.61 9.31 0.26
C MET A 16 3.06 9.17 1.72
N GLN A 17 4.37 9.14 1.99
CA GLN A 17 4.91 9.17 3.35
C GLN A 17 4.50 10.46 4.08
N ALA A 18 4.70 11.63 3.46
CA ALA A 18 4.34 12.91 4.05
C ALA A 18 2.84 13.02 4.32
N GLN A 19 1.99 12.58 3.37
CA GLN A 19 0.53 12.55 3.54
C GLN A 19 0.13 11.68 4.74
N VAL A 20 0.69 10.47 4.83
CA VAL A 20 0.47 9.54 5.95
C VAL A 20 0.87 10.16 7.30
N GLU A 21 2.02 10.82 7.37
CA GLU A 21 2.53 11.47 8.60
C GLU A 21 1.62 12.61 9.06
N HIS A 22 1.00 13.34 8.12
CA HIS A 22 0.03 14.40 8.40
C HIS A 22 -1.41 13.87 8.59
N GLY A 23 -1.62 12.56 8.52
CA GLY A 23 -2.95 11.94 8.68
C GLY A 23 -3.82 11.97 7.41
N ASP A 24 -3.30 12.44 6.29
CA ASP A 24 -3.97 12.44 4.98
C ASP A 24 -3.89 11.05 4.32
N VAL A 25 -4.61 10.09 4.89
CA VAL A 25 -4.68 8.71 4.36
C VAL A 25 -5.38 8.69 3.00
N GLN A 26 -6.35 9.58 2.80
CA GLN A 26 -7.10 9.65 1.53
C GLN A 26 -6.20 10.13 0.40
N GLY A 27 -5.47 11.24 0.58
CA GLY A 27 -4.53 11.72 -0.43
C GLY A 27 -3.41 10.73 -0.73
N ALA A 28 -2.94 9.98 0.27
CA ALA A 28 -1.97 8.89 0.05
C ALA A 28 -2.56 7.76 -0.81
N THR A 29 -3.85 7.46 -0.64
CA THR A 29 -4.57 6.47 -1.44
C THR A 29 -4.78 6.95 -2.87
N GLU A 30 -5.14 8.22 -3.07
CA GLU A 30 -5.30 8.84 -4.39
C GLU A 30 -3.96 8.88 -5.16
N SER A 31 -2.86 9.21 -4.48
CA SER A 31 -1.50 9.15 -5.03
C SER A 31 -1.16 7.76 -5.56
N LEU A 32 -1.47 6.71 -4.78
CA LEU A 32 -1.28 5.33 -5.23
C LEU A 32 -2.17 5.00 -6.42
N ASP A 33 -3.43 5.43 -6.41
CA ASP A 33 -4.36 5.20 -7.50
C ASP A 33 -3.87 5.80 -8.83
N ILE A 34 -3.27 7.00 -8.79
CA ILE A 34 -2.62 7.59 -9.96
C ILE A 34 -1.49 6.68 -10.46
N MET A 35 -0.60 6.19 -9.58
CA MET A 35 0.46 5.26 -9.99
C MET A 35 -0.05 3.92 -10.55
N LEU A 36 -1.27 3.51 -10.15
CA LEU A 36 -1.89 2.25 -10.57
C LEU A 36 -2.74 2.35 -11.84
N VAL A 37 -3.10 3.56 -12.28
CA VAL A 37 -3.97 3.83 -13.44
C VAL A 37 -3.20 4.49 -14.57
N ASP A 38 -2.31 5.45 -14.27
CA ASP A 38 -1.55 6.16 -15.28
C ASP A 38 -0.33 5.35 -15.73
N SER A 39 -0.39 4.81 -16.95
CA SER A 39 0.70 4.04 -17.55
C SER A 39 1.98 4.85 -17.80
N ARG A 40 1.91 6.19 -17.71
CA ARG A 40 3.07 7.09 -17.82
C ARG A 40 3.84 7.17 -16.49
N VAL A 41 3.21 6.77 -15.39
CA VAL A 41 3.81 6.76 -14.05
C VAL A 41 4.48 5.42 -13.81
N VAL A 42 5.64 5.45 -13.15
CA VAL A 42 6.34 4.22 -12.74
C VAL A 42 5.44 3.39 -11.84
N ARG A 43 5.35 2.09 -12.14
CA ARG A 43 4.58 1.15 -11.32
C ARG A 43 5.02 1.23 -9.85
N PRO A 44 4.08 1.33 -8.90
CA PRO A 44 4.42 1.37 -7.49
C PRO A 44 5.08 0.06 -7.10
N ARG A 45 6.09 0.16 -6.25
CA ARG A 45 6.72 -0.98 -5.61
C ARG A 45 6.18 -1.07 -4.19
N LEU A 46 6.37 -2.21 -3.56
CA LEU A 46 5.86 -2.34 -2.20
C LEU A 46 6.53 -1.37 -1.21
N ARG A 47 7.81 -1.04 -1.41
CA ARG A 47 8.49 0.00 -0.61
C ARG A 47 7.74 1.35 -0.66
N THR A 48 7.14 1.66 -1.81
CA THR A 48 6.37 2.88 -2.07
C THR A 48 5.07 2.86 -1.26
N CYS A 49 4.42 1.69 -1.19
CA CYS A 49 3.15 1.49 -0.48
C CYS A 49 3.32 1.22 1.02
N GLY A 50 4.53 0.85 1.47
CA GLY A 50 4.82 0.40 2.83
C GLY A 50 4.45 1.37 3.96
N PRO A 51 4.56 2.70 3.79
CA PRO A 51 4.07 3.69 4.76
C PRO A 51 2.55 3.70 4.89
N LEU A 52 1.83 3.74 3.76
CA LEU A 52 0.37 3.71 3.72
C LEU A 52 -0.17 2.42 4.31
N ILE A 53 0.43 1.27 3.94
CA ILE A 53 0.08 -0.03 4.51
C ILE A 53 0.24 0.03 6.03
N ARG A 54 1.40 0.46 6.56
CA ARG A 54 1.59 0.56 8.03
C ARG A 54 0.57 1.48 8.69
N ARG A 55 0.28 2.64 8.11
CA ARG A 55 -0.69 3.58 8.68
C ARG A 55 -2.10 3.01 8.73
N LEU A 56 -2.52 2.30 7.69
CA LEU A 56 -3.81 1.60 7.67
C LEU A 56 -3.88 0.52 8.77
N LEU A 57 -2.76 -0.13 9.05
CA LEU A 57 -2.68 -1.13 10.12
C LEU A 57 -2.70 -0.50 11.52
N ASP A 58 -1.96 0.57 11.73
CA ASP A 58 -1.91 1.27 13.03
C ASP A 58 -3.24 1.98 13.36
N SER A 59 -4.07 2.24 12.34
CA SER A 59 -5.39 2.88 12.49
C SER A 59 -6.55 1.87 12.57
N ASP A 60 -6.24 0.58 12.74
CA ASP A 60 -7.20 -0.55 12.75
C ASP A 60 -8.09 -0.63 11.48
N GLN A 61 -7.63 -0.04 10.37
CA GLN A 61 -8.31 -0.09 9.07
C GLN A 61 -7.93 -1.36 8.30
N THR A 62 -8.08 -2.51 8.96
CA THR A 62 -7.64 -3.82 8.46
C THR A 62 -8.30 -4.18 7.13
N GLU A 63 -9.58 -3.87 6.95
CA GLU A 63 -10.31 -4.14 5.70
C GLU A 63 -9.75 -3.34 4.51
N LEU A 64 -9.40 -2.07 4.72
CA LEU A 64 -8.78 -1.24 3.68
C LEU A 64 -7.38 -1.74 3.33
N SER A 65 -6.61 -2.20 4.32
CA SER A 65 -5.31 -2.82 4.11
C SER A 65 -5.40 -4.10 3.24
N VAL A 66 -6.39 -4.97 3.50
CA VAL A 66 -6.66 -6.17 2.67
C VAL A 66 -6.99 -5.76 1.24
N ARG A 67 -7.94 -4.84 1.05
CA ARG A 67 -8.35 -4.37 -0.28
C ARG A 67 -7.17 -3.79 -1.06
N LEU A 68 -6.29 -3.05 -0.39
CA LEU A 68 -5.08 -2.48 -0.98
C LEU A 68 -4.14 -3.58 -1.48
N TRP A 69 -3.86 -4.59 -0.65
CA TRP A 69 -3.01 -5.72 -1.00
C TRP A 69 -3.55 -6.51 -2.20
N ASP A 70 -4.84 -6.87 -2.20
CA ASP A 70 -5.47 -7.57 -3.33
C ASP A 70 -5.44 -6.73 -4.62
N ARG A 71 -5.48 -5.40 -4.50
CA ARG A 71 -5.40 -4.47 -5.63
C ARG A 71 -3.98 -4.38 -6.20
N LEU A 72 -2.96 -4.48 -5.36
CA LEU A 72 -1.54 -4.54 -5.76
C LEU A 72 -1.20 -5.90 -6.40
N GLU A 73 -1.66 -7.00 -5.80
CA GLU A 73 -1.44 -8.37 -6.27
C GLU A 73 -2.06 -8.58 -7.67
N ARG A 74 -3.31 -8.14 -7.88
CA ARG A 74 -3.98 -8.19 -9.20
C ARG A 74 -3.29 -7.38 -10.30
N ARG A 75 -2.42 -6.43 -9.93
CA ARG A 75 -1.62 -5.63 -10.87
C ARG A 75 -0.21 -6.17 -11.08
N GLY A 76 0.08 -7.35 -10.53
CA GLY A 76 1.36 -8.05 -10.67
C GLY A 76 2.49 -7.41 -9.87
N ILE A 77 2.16 -6.72 -8.77
CA ILE A 77 3.18 -6.22 -7.84
C ILE A 77 3.54 -7.37 -6.90
N GLU A 78 4.73 -7.91 -7.06
CA GLU A 78 5.26 -8.98 -6.21
C GLU A 78 5.74 -8.44 -4.86
N PHE A 79 5.51 -9.22 -3.81
CA PHE A 79 5.91 -8.92 -2.45
C PHE A 79 7.10 -9.79 -2.04
N SER A 80 8.04 -9.26 -1.26
CA SER A 80 9.12 -10.08 -0.71
C SER A 80 8.62 -10.92 0.47
N ALA A 81 9.36 -11.98 0.82
CA ALA A 81 9.07 -12.82 1.99
C ALA A 81 8.92 -12.02 3.30
N ARG A 82 9.70 -10.93 3.47
CA ARG A 82 9.59 -10.02 4.63
C ARG A 82 8.21 -9.38 4.73
N GLU A 83 7.62 -9.07 3.59
CA GLU A 83 6.37 -8.32 3.51
C GLU A 83 5.15 -9.23 3.63
N TYR A 84 5.22 -10.45 3.07
CA TYR A 84 4.28 -11.53 3.39
C TYR A 84 4.25 -11.83 4.89
N SER A 85 5.41 -11.94 5.55
CA SER A 85 5.49 -12.16 7.01
C SER A 85 4.81 -11.04 7.81
N ARG A 86 4.92 -9.78 7.37
CA ARG A 86 4.19 -8.67 8.00
C ARG A 86 2.68 -8.76 7.76
N ARG A 87 2.25 -9.12 6.56
CA ARG A 87 0.82 -9.34 6.24
C ARG A 87 0.22 -10.45 7.10
N LEU A 88 0.94 -11.56 7.29
CA LEU A 88 0.53 -12.67 8.16
C LEU A 88 0.44 -12.26 9.63
N LEU A 89 1.47 -11.60 10.15
CA LEU A 89 1.47 -11.07 11.53
C LEU A 89 0.30 -10.11 11.76
N MET A 90 -0.04 -9.33 10.75
CA MET A 90 -1.15 -8.38 10.78
C MET A 90 -2.51 -9.08 10.85
N HIS A 91 -2.82 -10.01 9.94
CA HIS A 91 -4.07 -10.76 10.00
C HIS A 91 -4.20 -11.60 11.27
N GLY A 92 -3.08 -12.08 11.82
CA GLY A 92 -3.06 -12.76 13.12
C GLY A 92 -3.47 -11.86 14.27
N ARG A 93 -2.99 -10.61 14.30
CA ARG A 93 -3.32 -9.62 15.34
C ARG A 93 -4.76 -9.11 15.25
N ALA A 94 -5.28 -8.93 14.05
CA ALA A 94 -6.65 -8.44 13.83
C ALA A 94 -7.73 -9.52 14.03
N GLY A 95 -7.35 -10.78 14.32
CA GLY A 95 -8.32 -11.89 14.45
C GLY A 95 -9.01 -12.29 13.13
N GLU A 96 -8.56 -11.73 12.01
CA GLU A 96 -9.09 -11.88 10.66
C GLU A 96 -8.71 -13.25 10.06
N ARG A 97 -9.26 -14.32 10.62
CA ARG A 97 -8.99 -15.72 10.21
C ARG A 97 -9.16 -15.96 8.71
N ARG A 98 -10.06 -15.22 8.05
CA ARG A 98 -10.34 -15.37 6.61
C ARG A 98 -9.20 -14.82 5.77
N ALA A 99 -8.69 -13.65 6.12
CA ALA A 99 -7.55 -13.04 5.45
C ALA A 99 -6.23 -13.78 5.78
N LEU A 100 -6.09 -14.30 7.00
CA LEU A 100 -4.97 -15.16 7.38
C LEU A 100 -4.92 -16.43 6.51
N ARG A 101 -6.07 -17.09 6.29
CA ARG A 101 -6.16 -18.25 5.41
C ARG A 101 -5.83 -17.93 3.96
N ALA A 102 -6.30 -16.79 3.44
CA ALA A 102 -5.99 -16.34 2.09
C ALA A 102 -4.48 -16.14 1.88
N CYS A 103 -3.76 -15.63 2.88
CA CYS A 103 -2.31 -15.43 2.81
C CYS A 103 -1.48 -16.72 2.92
N LEU A 104 -2.04 -17.80 3.46
CA LEU A 104 -1.36 -19.09 3.60
C LEU A 104 -1.63 -20.02 2.41
N ALA A 105 -2.56 -19.65 1.52
CA ALA A 105 -2.97 -20.44 0.36
C ALA A 105 -2.37 -19.93 -0.97
N SER A 106 -1.74 -18.75 -0.96
CA SER A 106 -0.98 -18.16 -2.06
C SER A 106 0.52 -18.41 -1.90
#